data_AF-A0A1S9CG74-F1
#
_entry.id   AF-A0A1S9CG74-F1
#
_cell.length_a   1.000
_cell.length_b   1.000
_cell.length_c   1.000
_cell.angle_alpha   90.00
_cell.angle_beta   90.00
_cell.angle_gamma   90.00
#
_symmetry.space_group_name_H-M   'P 1'
#
loop_
_entity.id
_entity.type
_entity.pdbx_description
1 polymer ?
#
loop_
_entity_poly.entity_id
_entity_poly.type
_entity_poly.pdbx_seq_one_letter_code
_entity_poly.pdbx_strand_id
1 'polypeptide(L)'
;MKKFFIFSLLLLSLTGCTDNITEIVATEEETTPIKNELLPYNKEHEQPMPMPHLAPPMMKSTLTVDEANSIEQQLLHDVGYAAKQNGYPIVDTNQTLFYSNNAIIESPQKDEPFYGQDATYIINPPSYTNNNDGTITDNITGLMWQQDPGEKMTWPEAVENLKKINEEGFLGYSDWRIPSIKELYSLVDFSGFTRKSSSTSVPYIDTNYFVFNYGDYAGEPRFIDSQILSSTIYNSTTMANNTTVFGYNFADGRIKGYEIDKKFYCYYVRENTSYGQNLFIDNGDETITDEATNLMWTKNDSGFYKAGTLKDGTLNWEEALNWVQEMNAQNFLGYSDWRLPNIKELHSIVDYTKSPKTITPAISEDFTCTPIINAFNQDDFGYYWSSTTHDDTAASPVEYNAASYMVFGSAMGSMHNEIVDAHGSGSQKSDPKTGSRENYPAPDIMAPQGDEQR
;
A
#
# COMPACT_ATOMS: atom_id res chain seq x y z
N MET A 1 28.11 -24.26 31.11
CA MET A 1 29.04 -25.37 30.80
C MET A 1 28.22 -26.50 30.20
N LYS A 2 28.49 -26.82 28.92
CA LYS A 2 27.72 -27.73 28.05
C LYS A 2 27.59 -29.14 28.65
N LYS A 3 26.39 -29.72 28.63
CA LYS A 3 26.18 -31.18 28.53
C LYS A 3 24.94 -31.48 27.70
N PHE A 4 25.18 -32.18 26.60
CA PHE A 4 24.22 -32.79 25.68
C PHE A 4 23.39 -33.87 26.39
N PHE A 5 22.11 -33.96 26.06
CA PHE A 5 21.31 -35.16 26.25
C PHE A 5 20.91 -35.73 24.88
N ILE A 6 21.20 -37.02 24.72
CA ILE A 6 20.93 -37.85 23.55
C ILE A 6 19.51 -38.39 23.67
N PHE A 7 18.71 -38.28 22.61
CA PHE A 7 17.52 -39.12 22.42
C PHE A 7 17.82 -40.18 21.35
N SER A 8 17.61 -41.43 21.72
CA SER A 8 17.70 -42.61 20.85
C SER A 8 16.41 -42.76 20.05
N LEU A 9 16.52 -42.93 18.73
CA LEU A 9 15.42 -43.40 17.89
C LEU A 9 15.77 -44.79 17.36
N LEU A 10 14.91 -45.76 17.71
CA LEU A 10 14.89 -47.12 17.17
C LEU A 10 14.48 -47.05 15.68
N LEU A 11 15.28 -47.59 14.76
CA LEU A 11 14.82 -47.92 13.40
C LEU A 11 15.01 -49.41 13.13
N LEU A 12 13.91 -50.04 12.70
CA LEU A 12 13.86 -51.40 12.19
C LEU A 12 14.72 -51.55 10.93
N SER A 13 15.39 -52.70 10.86
CA SER A 13 16.08 -53.23 9.69
C SER A 13 15.15 -53.43 8.50
N LEU A 14 15.60 -53.06 7.30
CA LEU A 14 15.51 -53.92 6.13
C LEU A 14 16.62 -53.53 5.13
N THR A 15 17.25 -54.58 4.63
CA THR A 15 18.48 -54.66 3.84
C THR A 15 18.30 -54.25 2.39
N GLY A 16 19.33 -53.63 1.80
CA GLY A 16 19.69 -53.92 0.41
C GLY A 16 20.14 -52.74 -0.44
N CYS A 17 21.34 -52.91 -1.00
CA CYS A 17 21.93 -52.23 -2.16
C CYS A 17 22.71 -50.94 -1.94
N THR A 18 23.90 -50.96 -2.53
CA THR A 18 25.03 -50.05 -2.41
C THR A 18 25.07 -49.03 -3.55
N ASP A 19 25.84 -47.98 -3.28
CA ASP A 19 26.56 -47.09 -4.19
C ASP A 19 25.91 -45.80 -4.71
N ASN A 20 26.59 -44.72 -4.33
CA ASN A 20 26.68 -43.38 -4.91
C ASN A 20 25.52 -42.39 -4.69
N ILE A 21 25.55 -41.71 -3.55
CA ILE A 21 24.98 -40.38 -3.38
C ILE A 21 26.15 -39.39 -3.25
N THR A 22 26.34 -38.58 -4.28
CA THR A 22 27.16 -37.37 -4.23
C THR A 22 26.44 -36.37 -3.34
N GLU A 23 27.08 -35.92 -2.25
CA GLU A 23 26.58 -34.80 -1.43
C GLU A 23 26.46 -33.55 -2.31
N ILE A 24 25.23 -33.09 -2.53
CA ILE A 24 24.96 -31.73 -2.98
C ILE A 24 25.08 -30.87 -1.73
N VAL A 25 26.25 -30.27 -1.54
CA VAL A 25 26.44 -29.17 -0.59
C VAL A 25 25.68 -27.97 -1.17
N ALA A 26 24.55 -27.62 -0.57
CA ALA A 26 23.91 -26.35 -0.81
C ALA A 26 24.86 -25.25 -0.30
N THR A 27 25.47 -24.52 -1.22
CA THR A 27 26.17 -23.28 -0.90
C THR A 27 25.12 -22.23 -0.60
N GLU A 28 25.04 -21.80 0.66
CA GLU A 28 24.42 -20.52 1.00
C GLU A 28 25.21 -19.44 0.25
N GLU A 29 24.60 -18.86 -0.79
CA GLU A 29 25.09 -17.60 -1.36
C GLU A 29 24.79 -16.51 -0.34
N GLU A 30 25.83 -16.04 0.34
CA GLU A 30 25.81 -14.78 1.09
C GLU A 30 25.48 -13.65 0.10
N THR A 31 24.22 -13.22 0.07
CA THR A 31 23.85 -11.94 -0.53
C THR A 31 24.54 -10.84 0.28
N THR A 32 25.62 -10.29 -0.28
CA THR A 32 26.31 -9.15 0.33
C THR A 32 25.37 -7.95 0.22
N PRO A 33 24.99 -7.28 1.32
CA PRO A 33 24.20 -6.06 1.25
C PRO A 33 24.88 -5.06 0.31
N ILE A 34 24.11 -4.41 -0.55
CA ILE A 34 24.61 -3.29 -1.35
C ILE A 34 25.16 -2.27 -0.35
N LYS A 35 26.48 -2.11 -0.31
CA LYS A 35 27.13 -1.05 0.46
C LYS A 35 26.78 0.28 -0.20
N ASN A 36 25.64 0.84 0.17
CA ASN A 36 25.50 2.29 0.17
C ASN A 36 26.50 2.79 1.22
N GLU A 37 27.64 3.29 0.77
CA GLU A 37 28.48 4.13 1.61
C GLU A 37 27.61 5.32 2.03
N LEU A 38 26.99 5.20 3.22
CA LEU A 38 26.30 6.29 3.88
C LEU A 38 27.31 7.45 3.96
N LEU A 39 27.11 8.47 3.13
CA LEU A 39 27.87 9.70 3.21
C LEU A 39 27.78 10.21 4.67
N PRO A 40 28.89 10.66 5.27
CA PRO A 40 28.92 11.01 6.67
C PRO A 40 27.86 12.08 6.99
N TYR A 41 26.99 11.74 7.92
CA TYR A 41 25.94 12.58 8.48
C TYR A 41 26.47 13.98 8.87
N ASN A 42 25.98 15.02 8.20
CA ASN A 42 26.26 16.40 8.57
C ASN A 42 25.31 16.81 9.70
N LYS A 43 25.84 16.95 10.92
CA LYS A 43 25.13 17.30 12.16
C LYS A 43 24.44 18.67 12.17
N GLU A 44 24.55 19.47 11.12
CA GLU A 44 24.06 20.86 11.11
C GLU A 44 22.58 21.05 10.74
N HIS A 45 21.81 19.97 10.49
CA HIS A 45 20.40 20.06 10.08
C HIS A 45 19.43 19.25 10.94
N GLU A 46 19.57 19.27 12.27
CA GLU A 46 18.41 19.06 13.16
C GLU A 46 17.52 20.32 13.15
N GLN A 47 16.88 20.61 12.02
CA GLN A 47 15.79 21.57 11.98
C GLN A 47 14.48 20.82 12.22
N PRO A 48 13.63 21.23 13.18
CA PRO A 48 12.26 20.69 13.27
C PRO A 48 11.57 20.90 11.92
N MET A 49 10.62 20.00 11.56
CA MET A 49 9.84 20.14 10.33
C MET A 49 9.39 21.60 10.18
N PRO A 50 9.83 22.31 9.13
CA PRO A 50 9.30 23.62 8.87
C PRO A 50 7.81 23.45 8.55
N MET A 51 6.96 24.16 9.31
CA MET A 51 5.59 24.45 8.90
C MET A 51 5.61 24.88 7.43
N PRO A 52 4.65 24.45 6.59
CA PRO A 52 4.75 24.61 5.15
C PRO A 52 5.04 26.07 4.80
N HIS A 53 6.28 26.31 4.34
CA HIS A 53 6.60 27.54 3.65
C HIS A 53 5.66 27.61 2.44
N LEU A 54 5.04 28.79 2.28
CA LEU A 54 4.12 29.17 1.20
C LEU A 54 4.36 28.34 -0.06
N ALA A 55 3.34 27.58 -0.47
CA ALA A 55 3.37 26.83 -1.71
C ALA A 55 3.83 27.77 -2.85
N PRO A 56 4.75 27.33 -3.73
CA PRO A 56 5.14 28.12 -4.89
C PRO A 56 3.89 28.50 -5.72
N PRO A 57 3.92 29.64 -6.44
CA PRO A 57 2.78 30.10 -7.21
C PRO A 57 2.28 29.01 -8.15
N MET A 58 0.99 28.70 -8.03
CA MET A 58 0.32 27.57 -8.68
C MET A 58 0.43 27.70 -10.20
N MET A 59 1.24 26.85 -10.83
CA MET A 59 1.16 26.64 -12.27
C MET A 59 -0.04 25.74 -12.56
N LYS A 60 -0.79 26.08 -13.60
CA LYS A 60 -1.90 25.25 -14.06
C LYS A 60 -1.30 24.00 -14.72
N SER A 61 -1.83 22.84 -14.39
CA SER A 61 -1.42 21.55 -14.95
C SER A 61 -1.24 21.61 -16.48
N THR A 62 -0.15 21.03 -16.99
CA THR A 62 0.16 20.97 -18.42
C THR A 62 -0.83 20.11 -19.19
N LEU A 63 -1.37 19.07 -18.56
CA LEU A 63 -2.42 18.20 -19.09
C LEU A 63 -3.74 18.42 -18.35
N THR A 64 -4.85 18.41 -19.09
CA THR A 64 -6.19 18.24 -18.50
C THR A 64 -6.41 16.80 -18.03
N VAL A 65 -7.44 16.57 -17.20
CA VAL A 65 -7.83 15.22 -16.75
C VAL A 65 -8.15 14.31 -17.94
N ASP A 66 -8.88 14.81 -18.94
CA ASP A 66 -9.26 14.02 -20.13
C ASP A 66 -8.05 13.63 -20.99
N GLU A 67 -7.08 14.53 -21.14
CA GLU A 67 -5.83 14.25 -21.86
C GLU A 67 -4.98 13.23 -21.12
N ALA A 68 -4.81 13.38 -19.80
CA ALA A 68 -4.06 12.43 -18.98
C ALA A 68 -4.70 11.04 -18.97
N ASN A 69 -6.02 10.96 -18.79
CA ASN A 69 -6.77 9.71 -18.88
C ASN A 69 -6.64 9.06 -20.26
N SER A 70 -6.68 9.86 -21.34
CA SER A 70 -6.52 9.32 -22.70
C SER A 70 -5.14 8.69 -22.90
N ILE A 71 -4.09 9.29 -22.34
CA ILE A 71 -2.73 8.74 -22.39
C ILE A 71 -2.64 7.49 -21.51
N GLU A 72 -3.17 7.50 -20.29
CA GLU A 72 -3.21 6.30 -19.43
C GLU A 72 -3.91 5.14 -20.14
N GLN A 73 -5.09 5.37 -20.72
CA GLN A 73 -5.82 4.33 -21.43
C GLN A 73 -5.01 3.73 -22.58
N GLN A 74 -4.22 4.54 -23.30
CA GLN A 74 -3.30 4.03 -24.31
C GLN A 74 -2.18 3.18 -23.68
N LEU A 75 -1.57 3.62 -22.58
CA LEU A 75 -0.56 2.84 -21.85
C LEU A 75 -1.12 1.48 -21.40
N LEU A 76 -2.33 1.47 -20.82
CA LEU A 76 -2.98 0.24 -20.38
C LEU A 76 -3.34 -0.68 -21.56
N HIS A 77 -3.77 -0.11 -22.69
CA HIS A 77 -4.05 -0.85 -23.91
C HIS A 77 -2.80 -1.52 -24.48
N ASP A 78 -1.69 -0.80 -24.53
CA ASP A 78 -0.42 -1.31 -25.09
C ASP A 78 0.14 -2.48 -24.29
N VAL A 79 -0.10 -2.53 -22.98
CA VAL A 79 0.27 -3.65 -22.11
C VAL A 79 -0.63 -4.87 -22.36
N GLY A 80 -1.90 -4.65 -22.73
CA GLY A 80 -2.87 -5.72 -22.93
C GLY A 80 -3.26 -6.42 -21.63
N TYR A 81 -3.54 -5.65 -20.57
CA TYR A 81 -3.98 -6.20 -19.30
C TYR A 81 -5.19 -7.11 -19.46
N ALA A 82 -5.14 -8.27 -18.82
CA ALA A 82 -6.22 -9.25 -18.85
C ALA A 82 -6.34 -9.96 -17.51
N ALA A 83 -7.51 -9.86 -16.91
CA ALA A 83 -7.81 -10.57 -15.67
C ALA A 83 -7.79 -12.09 -15.90
N LYS A 84 -7.26 -12.83 -14.93
CA LYS A 84 -7.10 -14.29 -15.00
C LYS A 84 -7.30 -14.86 -13.61
N GLN A 85 -7.90 -16.04 -13.52
CA GLN A 85 -7.99 -16.79 -12.28
C GLN A 85 -6.60 -17.00 -11.67
N ASN A 86 -6.43 -16.64 -10.40
CA ASN A 86 -5.14 -16.62 -9.69
C ASN A 86 -4.05 -15.77 -10.40
N GLY A 87 -4.44 -14.77 -11.19
CA GLY A 87 -3.53 -13.89 -11.93
C GLY A 87 -2.95 -12.75 -11.09
N TYR A 88 -3.53 -12.51 -9.91
CA TYR A 88 -3.20 -11.39 -9.02
C TYR A 88 -2.87 -11.90 -7.60
N PRO A 89 -1.77 -12.67 -7.42
CA PRO A 89 -1.35 -13.09 -6.08
C PRO A 89 -0.91 -11.88 -5.26
N ILE A 90 -1.59 -11.63 -4.15
CA ILE A 90 -1.31 -10.48 -3.30
C ILE A 90 -0.10 -10.79 -2.42
N VAL A 91 0.96 -10.00 -2.55
CA VAL A 91 2.14 -10.09 -1.68
C VAL A 91 1.74 -9.73 -0.26
N ASP A 92 2.29 -10.44 0.73
CA ASP A 92 2.12 -10.13 2.15
C ASP A 92 2.64 -8.72 2.48
N THR A 93 2.14 -8.13 3.56
CA THR A 93 2.58 -6.81 4.04
C THR A 93 3.92 -6.89 4.77
N ASN A 94 4.34 -8.10 5.17
CA ASN A 94 5.51 -8.39 6.00
C ASN A 94 5.41 -7.85 7.43
N GLN A 95 4.21 -7.47 7.89
CA GLN A 95 3.98 -7.04 9.26
C GLN A 95 3.86 -8.24 10.21
N THR A 96 4.87 -8.45 11.04
CA THR A 96 4.97 -9.64 11.93
C THR A 96 4.78 -9.33 13.42
N LEU A 97 4.71 -8.06 13.79
CA LEU A 97 4.47 -7.61 15.16
C LEU A 97 2.98 -7.41 15.42
N PHE A 98 2.55 -7.70 16.65
CA PHE A 98 1.19 -7.43 17.09
C PHE A 98 1.12 -6.11 17.83
N TYR A 99 0.03 -5.39 17.62
CA TYR A 99 -0.17 -4.05 18.18
C TYR A 99 -1.50 -3.95 18.92
N SER A 100 -1.50 -3.13 19.96
CA SER A 100 -2.71 -2.53 20.55
C SER A 100 -2.94 -1.14 19.96
N ASN A 101 -3.71 -0.30 20.65
CA ASN A 101 -3.94 1.10 20.29
C ASN A 101 -2.68 1.98 20.31
N ASN A 102 -1.59 1.59 20.99
CA ASN A 102 -0.38 2.43 21.13
C ASN A 102 0.88 1.66 21.59
N ALA A 103 0.90 0.34 21.50
CA ALA A 103 2.02 -0.47 21.94
C ALA A 103 2.16 -1.73 21.08
N ILE A 104 3.38 -2.26 21.00
CA ILE A 104 3.61 -3.65 20.59
C ILE A 104 3.15 -4.57 21.74
N ILE A 105 2.44 -5.64 21.40
CA ILE A 105 1.91 -6.64 22.34
C ILE A 105 2.36 -8.04 21.94
N GLU A 106 2.18 -9.00 22.84
CA GLU A 106 2.28 -10.42 22.48
C GLU A 106 1.10 -10.81 21.57
N SER A 107 1.22 -11.95 20.86
CA SER A 107 0.15 -12.47 20.01
C SER A 107 -1.14 -12.65 20.83
N PRO A 108 -2.20 -11.87 20.56
CA PRO A 108 -3.49 -12.06 21.21
C PRO A 108 -4.04 -13.43 20.83
N GLN A 109 -4.76 -14.05 21.75
CA GLN A 109 -5.47 -15.30 21.51
C GLN A 109 -6.84 -15.01 20.89
N LYS A 110 -7.45 -16.03 20.28
CA LYS A 110 -8.83 -15.94 19.79
C LYS A 110 -9.76 -15.48 20.93
N ASP A 111 -10.69 -14.59 20.61
CA ASP A 111 -11.65 -13.94 21.52
C ASP A 111 -11.02 -12.88 22.46
N GLU A 112 -9.71 -12.58 22.34
CA GLU A 112 -9.07 -11.45 23.01
C GLU A 112 -9.10 -10.18 22.14
N PRO A 113 -9.03 -8.98 22.76
CA PRO A 113 -8.85 -7.74 22.03
C PRO A 113 -7.65 -7.78 21.07
N PHE A 114 -7.80 -7.12 19.91
CA PHE A 114 -6.78 -7.03 18.85
C PHE A 114 -6.40 -8.35 18.16
N TYR A 115 -7.12 -9.45 18.42
CA TYR A 115 -7.00 -10.67 17.63
C TYR A 115 -7.50 -10.47 16.19
N GLY A 116 -6.84 -11.10 15.22
CA GLY A 116 -7.20 -11.01 13.80
C GLY A 116 -6.59 -9.82 13.06
N GLN A 117 -5.59 -9.15 13.65
CA GLN A 117 -4.79 -8.14 12.97
C GLN A 117 -3.80 -8.75 11.95
N ASP A 118 -3.10 -7.92 11.17
CA ASP A 118 -2.26 -8.35 10.03
C ASP A 118 -1.30 -9.50 10.39
N ALA A 119 -0.53 -9.33 11.48
CA ALA A 119 0.42 -10.32 11.98
C ALA A 119 -0.18 -11.69 12.40
N THR A 120 -1.51 -11.83 12.42
CA THR A 120 -2.19 -13.10 12.78
C THR A 120 -2.05 -14.14 11.69
N TYR A 121 -1.83 -13.74 10.43
CA TYR A 121 -1.69 -14.64 9.30
C TYR A 121 -0.60 -14.15 8.34
N ILE A 122 -0.10 -15.08 7.53
CA ILE A 122 0.87 -14.80 6.48
C ILE A 122 0.29 -15.39 5.19
N ILE A 123 0.25 -14.60 4.12
CA ILE A 123 -0.21 -15.06 2.81
C ILE A 123 0.97 -15.44 1.92
N ASN A 124 1.47 -14.53 1.09
CA ASN A 124 2.58 -14.73 0.16
C ASN A 124 3.76 -13.84 0.59
N PRO A 125 4.68 -14.31 1.46
CA PRO A 125 5.82 -13.52 1.91
C PRO A 125 6.61 -12.93 0.73
N PRO A 126 7.08 -11.67 0.80
CA PRO A 126 7.89 -11.08 -0.26
C PRO A 126 9.07 -11.98 -0.61
N SER A 127 9.28 -12.19 -1.92
CA SER A 127 10.38 -13.00 -2.41
C SER A 127 10.90 -12.40 -3.70
N TYR A 128 12.17 -12.01 -3.70
CA TYR A 128 12.81 -11.35 -4.82
C TYR A 128 14.05 -12.12 -5.29
N THR A 129 14.37 -11.99 -6.56
CA THR A 129 15.62 -12.45 -7.15
C THR A 129 16.29 -11.28 -7.85
N ASN A 130 17.51 -10.94 -7.42
CA ASN A 130 18.35 -10.00 -8.15
C ASN A 130 18.98 -10.74 -9.34
N ASN A 131 18.63 -10.33 -10.56
CA ASN A 131 19.11 -10.97 -11.78
C ASN A 131 20.56 -10.58 -12.12
N ASN A 132 21.17 -9.69 -11.33
CA ASN A 132 22.54 -9.18 -11.49
C ASN A 132 22.78 -8.45 -12.83
N ASP A 133 21.70 -7.95 -13.44
CA ASP A 133 21.70 -7.20 -14.70
C ASP A 133 20.99 -5.83 -14.58
N GLY A 134 20.69 -5.39 -13.36
CA GLY A 134 19.91 -4.18 -13.07
C GLY A 134 18.40 -4.44 -13.00
N THR A 135 17.94 -5.69 -13.07
CA THR A 135 16.54 -6.08 -12.87
C THR A 135 16.33 -6.95 -11.63
N ILE A 136 15.14 -6.85 -11.05
CA ILE A 136 14.67 -7.63 -9.90
C ILE A 136 13.42 -8.40 -10.32
N THR A 137 13.43 -9.72 -10.17
CA THR A 137 12.23 -10.55 -10.32
C THR A 137 11.51 -10.67 -8.99
N ASP A 138 10.22 -10.36 -8.97
CA ASP A 138 9.32 -10.67 -7.87
C ASP A 138 8.72 -12.05 -8.08
N ASN A 139 9.12 -13.01 -7.24
CA ASN A 139 8.75 -14.41 -7.36
C ASN A 139 7.31 -14.69 -6.94
N ILE A 140 6.65 -13.74 -6.26
CA ILE A 140 5.25 -13.87 -5.87
C ILE A 140 4.35 -13.34 -6.99
N THR A 141 4.62 -12.13 -7.46
CA THR A 141 3.76 -11.46 -8.44
C THR A 141 4.05 -11.89 -9.86
N GLY A 142 5.22 -12.46 -10.13
CA GLY A 142 5.70 -12.73 -11.48
C GLY A 142 6.00 -11.46 -12.27
N LEU A 143 6.09 -10.31 -11.60
CA LEU A 143 6.56 -9.05 -12.19
C LEU A 143 8.08 -9.02 -12.20
N MET A 144 8.65 -8.31 -13.16
CA MET A 144 10.07 -7.98 -13.18
C MET A 144 10.23 -6.47 -13.21
N TRP A 145 11.10 -5.96 -12.36
CA TRP A 145 11.28 -4.54 -12.09
C TRP A 145 12.68 -4.08 -12.47
N GLN A 146 12.80 -2.84 -12.92
CA GLN A 146 14.07 -2.13 -12.87
C GLN A 146 14.50 -1.96 -11.41
N GLN A 147 15.79 -2.13 -11.12
CA GLN A 147 16.34 -2.05 -9.76
C GLN A 147 16.48 -0.62 -9.22
N ASP A 148 16.89 0.32 -10.07
CA ASP A 148 17.20 1.71 -9.71
C ASP A 148 16.23 2.66 -10.42
N PRO A 149 15.44 3.49 -9.72
CA PRO A 149 14.45 4.35 -10.36
C PRO A 149 15.05 5.59 -11.05
N GLY A 150 16.37 5.80 -10.96
CA GLY A 150 17.09 6.86 -11.63
C GLY A 150 16.74 8.26 -11.12
N GLU A 151 16.72 9.23 -12.04
CA GLU A 151 16.46 10.65 -11.73
C GLU A 151 14.96 10.95 -11.75
N LYS A 152 14.55 12.00 -11.00
CA LYS A 152 13.16 12.40 -10.97
C LYS A 152 12.70 13.04 -12.28
N MET A 153 11.49 12.71 -12.69
CA MET A 153 10.80 13.20 -13.89
C MET A 153 9.34 13.53 -13.60
N THR A 154 8.73 14.40 -14.39
CA THR A 154 7.27 14.58 -14.37
C THR A 154 6.57 13.39 -14.99
N TRP A 155 5.26 13.25 -14.77
CA TRP A 155 4.51 12.17 -15.40
C TRP A 155 4.56 12.23 -16.94
N PRO A 156 4.38 13.39 -17.61
CA PRO A 156 4.57 13.46 -19.06
C PRO A 156 5.99 13.11 -19.52
N GLU A 157 7.02 13.50 -18.77
CA GLU A 157 8.41 13.11 -19.05
C GLU A 157 8.63 11.60 -18.92
N ALA A 158 7.98 10.94 -17.95
CA ALA A 158 8.03 9.48 -17.79
C ALA A 158 7.41 8.74 -18.98
N VAL A 159 6.30 9.24 -19.53
CA VAL A 159 5.66 8.66 -20.71
C VAL A 159 6.58 8.75 -21.94
N GLU A 160 7.27 9.87 -22.12
CA GLU A 160 8.25 10.01 -23.20
C GLU A 160 9.50 9.15 -22.97
N ASN A 161 9.98 9.09 -21.72
CA ASN A 161 11.10 8.22 -21.37
C ASN A 161 10.77 6.73 -21.58
N LEU A 162 9.54 6.31 -21.29
CA LEU A 162 9.07 4.94 -21.53
C LEU A 162 9.25 4.52 -23.00
N LYS A 163 8.82 5.38 -23.93
CA LYS A 163 8.98 5.13 -25.37
C LYS A 163 10.46 4.93 -25.72
N LYS A 164 11.31 5.84 -25.24
CA LYS A 164 12.75 5.80 -25.47
C LYS A 164 13.40 4.52 -24.94
N ILE A 165 13.14 4.15 -23.68
CA ILE A 165 13.79 2.96 -23.08
C ILE A 165 13.37 1.66 -23.79
N ASN A 166 12.14 1.59 -24.30
CA ASN A 166 11.67 0.44 -25.07
C ASN A 166 12.27 0.40 -26.48
N GLU A 167 12.43 1.54 -27.15
CA GLU A 167 13.13 1.63 -28.44
C GLU A 167 14.61 1.25 -28.33
N GLU A 168 15.26 1.60 -27.21
CA GLU A 168 16.69 1.35 -26.97
C GLU A 168 16.98 -0.06 -26.44
N GLY A 169 15.96 -0.84 -26.05
CA GLY A 169 16.14 -2.16 -25.45
C GLY A 169 16.77 -2.09 -24.05
N PHE A 170 16.29 -1.17 -23.22
CA PHE A 170 16.83 -0.91 -21.88
C PHE A 170 16.90 -2.17 -21.03
N LEU A 171 18.08 -2.43 -20.44
CA LEU A 171 18.42 -3.66 -19.72
C LEU A 171 18.12 -4.96 -20.50
N GLY A 172 18.13 -4.90 -21.83
CA GLY A 172 17.86 -6.05 -22.71
C GLY A 172 16.39 -6.28 -23.06
N TYR A 173 15.48 -5.41 -22.62
CA TYR A 173 14.03 -5.57 -22.81
C TYR A 173 13.40 -4.35 -23.47
N SER A 174 12.26 -4.55 -24.15
CA SER A 174 11.55 -3.53 -24.93
C SER A 174 10.05 -3.47 -24.66
N ASP A 175 9.61 -4.11 -23.58
CA ASP A 175 8.23 -4.25 -23.11
C ASP A 175 8.07 -3.71 -21.68
N TRP A 176 8.92 -2.76 -21.30
CA TRP A 176 8.76 -2.00 -20.06
C TRP A 176 7.44 -1.23 -20.08
N ARG A 177 6.90 -0.98 -18.90
CA ARG A 177 5.75 -0.09 -18.65
C ARG A 177 5.97 0.71 -17.38
N ILE A 178 5.33 1.88 -17.30
CA ILE A 178 5.14 2.56 -16.01
C ILE A 178 4.15 1.71 -15.20
N PRO A 179 4.44 1.34 -13.95
CA PRO A 179 3.58 0.49 -13.15
C PRO A 179 2.26 1.19 -12.86
N SER A 180 1.16 0.45 -12.91
CA SER A 180 -0.08 0.87 -12.25
C SER A 180 0.14 1.02 -10.75
N ILE A 181 -0.71 1.80 -10.06
CA ILE A 181 -0.61 1.93 -8.60
C ILE A 181 -0.78 0.57 -7.89
N LYS A 182 -1.55 -0.37 -8.47
CA LYS A 182 -1.68 -1.75 -7.96
C LYS A 182 -0.37 -2.53 -8.07
N GLU A 183 0.33 -2.46 -9.19
CA GLU A 183 1.66 -3.06 -9.33
C GLU A 183 2.67 -2.40 -8.40
N LEU A 184 2.73 -1.06 -8.34
CA LEU A 184 3.66 -0.35 -7.46
C LEU A 184 3.44 -0.70 -5.98
N TYR A 185 2.18 -0.84 -5.56
CA TYR A 185 1.84 -1.19 -4.18
C TYR A 185 2.26 -2.60 -3.77
N SER A 186 2.53 -3.50 -4.75
CA SER A 186 3.05 -4.85 -4.46
C SER A 186 4.39 -4.83 -3.74
N LEU A 187 5.23 -3.84 -4.04
CA LEU A 187 6.58 -3.67 -3.48
C LEU A 187 6.60 -3.18 -2.04
N VAL A 188 5.47 -2.73 -1.51
CA VAL A 188 5.40 -2.07 -0.20
C VAL A 188 5.68 -3.06 0.92
N ASP A 189 6.61 -2.73 1.81
CA ASP A 189 6.94 -3.48 3.02
C ASP A 189 6.49 -2.70 4.26
N PHE A 190 5.43 -3.18 4.92
CA PHE A 190 4.85 -2.57 6.14
C PHE A 190 5.58 -2.98 7.43
N SER A 191 6.73 -3.66 7.34
CA SER A 191 7.70 -3.69 8.43
C SER A 191 8.51 -2.38 8.54
N GLY A 192 8.45 -1.52 7.50
CA GLY A 192 8.97 -0.16 7.52
C GLY A 192 8.24 0.76 8.51
N PHE A 193 8.88 1.87 8.86
CA PHE A 193 8.32 2.86 9.77
C PHE A 193 8.95 4.24 9.58
N THR A 194 8.16 5.29 9.83
CA THR A 194 8.60 6.69 9.68
C THR A 194 8.88 7.31 11.05
N ARG A 195 10.01 7.97 11.20
CA ARG A 195 10.39 8.78 12.38
C ARG A 195 10.71 10.21 11.96
N LYS A 196 11.28 11.01 12.88
CA LYS A 196 11.56 12.44 12.65
C LYS A 196 12.70 12.71 11.66
N SER A 197 13.48 11.69 11.26
CA SER A 197 14.57 11.84 10.29
C SER A 197 14.80 10.54 9.51
N SER A 198 15.48 10.65 8.36
CA SER A 198 15.92 9.52 7.53
C SER A 198 16.72 8.49 8.34
N SER A 199 17.69 8.95 9.14
CA SER A 199 18.58 8.12 9.95
C SER A 199 17.90 7.30 11.05
N THR A 200 16.64 7.62 11.37
CA THR A 200 15.84 6.91 12.38
C THR A 200 14.62 6.23 11.78
N SER A 201 14.48 6.24 10.46
CA SER A 201 13.36 5.62 9.74
C SER A 201 13.82 4.37 8.99
N VAL A 202 12.87 3.49 8.68
CA VAL A 202 13.07 2.35 7.78
C VAL A 202 12.09 2.51 6.63
N PRO A 203 12.55 2.55 5.37
CA PRO A 203 11.66 2.79 4.25
C PRO A 203 10.74 1.59 4.04
N TYR A 204 9.58 1.83 3.43
CA TYR A 204 8.56 0.81 3.19
C TYR A 204 8.87 -0.03 1.93
N ILE A 205 10.15 -0.32 1.68
CA ILE A 205 10.62 -1.12 0.53
C ILE A 205 11.88 -1.89 0.93
N ASP A 206 12.05 -3.11 0.38
CA ASP A 206 13.23 -3.93 0.64
C ASP A 206 14.47 -3.36 -0.09
N THR A 207 15.32 -2.66 0.66
CA THR A 207 16.53 -2.01 0.14
C THR A 207 17.68 -2.97 -0.15
N ASN A 208 17.53 -4.27 0.13
CA ASN A 208 18.47 -5.27 -0.37
C ASN A 208 18.30 -5.51 -1.88
N TYR A 209 17.10 -5.25 -2.41
CA TYR A 209 16.78 -5.45 -3.82
C TYR A 209 16.61 -4.12 -4.56
N PHE A 210 15.95 -3.12 -3.98
CA PHE A 210 15.62 -1.88 -4.68
C PHE A 210 16.45 -0.68 -4.20
N VAL A 211 16.90 0.15 -5.13
CA VAL A 211 17.62 1.38 -4.79
C VAL A 211 16.63 2.45 -4.30
N PHE A 212 16.74 2.81 -3.03
CA PHE A 212 15.94 3.86 -2.42
C PHE A 212 16.81 4.89 -1.71
N ASN A 213 16.46 6.16 -1.86
CA ASN A 213 17.07 7.28 -1.13
C ASN A 213 15.98 8.13 -0.48
N TYR A 214 16.18 8.48 0.79
CA TYR A 214 15.45 9.57 1.42
C TYR A 214 15.80 10.90 0.77
N GLY A 215 14.85 11.85 0.78
CA GLY A 215 14.97 13.13 0.09
C GLY A 215 16.18 13.95 0.55
N ASP A 216 16.56 13.90 1.82
CA ASP A 216 17.70 14.64 2.35
C ASP A 216 19.04 14.17 1.76
N TYR A 217 19.20 12.86 1.53
CA TYR A 217 20.34 12.32 0.78
C TYR A 217 20.29 12.67 -0.71
N ALA A 218 19.11 12.93 -1.25
CA ALA A 218 18.89 13.39 -2.62
C ALA A 218 18.93 14.93 -2.79
N GLY A 219 19.22 15.69 -1.72
CA GLY A 219 19.27 17.16 -1.75
C GLY A 219 17.91 17.85 -1.74
N GLU A 220 16.85 17.16 -1.34
CA GLU A 220 15.48 17.68 -1.26
C GLU A 220 15.21 18.44 0.05
N PRO A 221 14.20 19.34 0.06
CA PRO A 221 13.85 20.12 1.24
C PRO A 221 13.42 19.28 2.46
N ARG A 222 12.83 18.11 2.24
CA ARG A 222 12.39 17.20 3.32
C ARG A 222 12.90 15.79 3.05
N PHE A 223 13.25 15.07 4.10
CA PHE A 223 13.72 13.69 3.98
C PHE A 223 12.65 12.73 3.41
N ILE A 224 11.37 13.08 3.52
CA ILE A 224 10.26 12.30 2.94
C ILE A 224 9.97 12.61 1.47
N ASP A 225 10.72 13.51 0.82
CA ASP A 225 10.50 13.89 -0.58
C ASP A 225 11.07 12.85 -1.57
N SER A 226 10.57 11.61 -1.46
CA SER A 226 10.98 10.43 -2.25
C SER A 226 9.80 9.72 -2.93
N GLN A 227 8.87 10.50 -3.47
CA GLN A 227 7.64 9.96 -4.08
C GLN A 227 7.93 9.21 -5.39
N ILE A 228 7.29 8.06 -5.54
CA ILE A 228 7.33 7.23 -6.74
C ILE A 228 6.02 7.38 -7.52
N LEU A 229 6.15 7.58 -8.81
CA LEU A 229 5.07 7.77 -9.77
C LEU A 229 4.44 6.42 -10.16
N SER A 230 3.15 6.44 -10.53
CA SER A 230 2.46 5.33 -11.20
C SER A 230 1.80 5.79 -12.50
N SER A 231 1.34 4.86 -13.34
CA SER A 231 0.55 5.20 -14.53
C SER A 231 -0.87 5.67 -14.19
N THR A 232 -1.31 5.48 -12.93
CA THR A 232 -2.72 5.60 -12.53
C THR A 232 -3.12 7.05 -12.32
N ILE A 233 -3.97 7.57 -13.20
CA ILE A 233 -4.51 8.92 -13.12
C ILE A 233 -5.73 8.92 -12.21
N TYR A 234 -5.84 9.95 -11.38
CA TYR A 234 -7.09 10.19 -10.68
C TYR A 234 -8.10 10.73 -11.69
N ASN A 235 -9.26 10.09 -11.81
CA ASN A 235 -10.31 10.46 -12.76
C ASN A 235 -10.94 11.85 -12.51
N SER A 236 -10.42 12.60 -11.54
CA SER A 236 -10.84 13.94 -11.19
C SER A 236 -9.63 14.82 -10.84
N THR A 237 -9.86 15.84 -10.02
CA THR A 237 -8.85 16.83 -9.66
C THR A 237 -8.69 16.88 -8.15
N THR A 238 -7.47 17.07 -7.68
CA THR A 238 -7.20 17.37 -6.26
C THR A 238 -6.70 18.80 -6.08
N MET A 239 -6.78 19.28 -4.84
CA MET A 239 -6.21 20.58 -4.42
C MET A 239 -6.60 21.69 -5.40
N ALA A 240 -5.66 22.44 -5.97
CA ALA A 240 -5.86 23.59 -6.85
C ALA A 240 -6.55 23.30 -8.22
N ASN A 241 -7.48 22.35 -8.25
CA ASN A 241 -8.14 21.81 -9.42
C ASN A 241 -7.11 21.27 -10.44
N ASN A 242 -6.05 20.66 -9.91
CA ASN A 242 -4.96 20.10 -10.70
C ASN A 242 -5.31 18.70 -11.17
N THR A 243 -4.83 18.34 -12.37
CA THR A 243 -4.80 16.96 -12.83
C THR A 243 -3.83 16.18 -11.95
N THR A 244 -4.25 14.99 -11.55
CA THR A 244 -3.63 14.27 -10.44
C THR A 244 -3.26 12.86 -10.86
N VAL A 245 -2.06 12.43 -10.49
CA VAL A 245 -1.59 11.05 -10.60
C VAL A 245 -1.45 10.46 -9.19
N PHE A 246 -1.82 9.20 -9.03
CA PHE A 246 -1.47 8.46 -7.82
C PHE A 246 0.00 8.07 -7.82
N GLY A 247 0.63 8.21 -6.66
CA GLY A 247 1.97 7.70 -6.40
C GLY A 247 2.06 7.10 -5.00
N TYR A 248 3.13 6.38 -4.75
CA TYR A 248 3.46 5.86 -3.43
C TYR A 248 4.73 6.52 -2.89
N ASN A 249 4.76 6.84 -1.60
CA ASN A 249 5.95 7.38 -0.97
C ASN A 249 6.56 6.37 0.00
N PHE A 250 7.59 5.64 -0.45
CA PHE A 250 8.31 4.67 0.39
C PHE A 250 9.03 5.30 1.60
N ALA A 251 9.13 6.63 1.68
CA ALA A 251 9.63 7.32 2.86
C ALA A 251 8.57 7.55 3.96
N ASP A 252 7.28 7.62 3.59
CA ASP A 252 6.19 7.97 4.51
C ASP A 252 5.01 6.98 4.54
N GLY A 253 5.04 5.93 3.73
CA GLY A 253 4.15 4.79 3.85
C GLY A 253 2.74 4.97 3.26
N ARG A 254 2.54 5.86 2.27
CA ARG A 254 1.19 6.22 1.79
C ARG A 254 1.04 6.28 0.27
N ILE A 255 -0.14 5.89 -0.22
CA ILE A 255 -0.64 6.27 -1.56
C ILE A 255 -1.28 7.65 -1.47
N LYS A 256 -0.85 8.60 -2.31
CA LYS A 256 -1.47 9.93 -2.39
C LYS A 256 -1.67 10.34 -3.85
N GLY A 257 -2.69 11.17 -4.08
CA GLY A 257 -2.79 11.97 -5.29
C GLY A 257 -1.79 13.12 -5.26
N TYR A 258 -1.02 13.25 -6.34
CA TYR A 258 -0.08 14.34 -6.56
C TYR A 258 -0.37 15.06 -7.87
N GLU A 259 -0.06 16.35 -7.93
CA GLU A 259 -0.09 17.10 -9.18
C GLU A 259 0.80 16.44 -10.23
N ILE A 260 0.26 16.28 -11.44
CA ILE A 260 0.88 15.51 -12.53
C ILE A 260 2.25 16.06 -12.98
N ASP A 261 2.47 17.37 -12.81
CA ASP A 261 3.71 18.09 -13.18
C ASP A 261 4.77 18.11 -12.07
N LYS A 262 4.48 17.52 -10.90
CA LYS A 262 5.50 17.31 -9.88
C LYS A 262 6.54 16.31 -10.42
N LYS A 263 7.77 16.41 -9.93
CA LYS A 263 8.84 15.45 -10.23
C LYS A 263 8.80 14.27 -9.25
N PHE A 264 8.90 13.06 -9.81
CA PHE A 264 8.84 11.78 -9.10
C PHE A 264 9.96 10.87 -9.58
N TYR A 265 10.36 9.93 -8.74
CA TYR A 265 11.10 8.75 -9.20
C TYR A 265 10.16 7.79 -9.95
N CYS A 266 10.69 6.97 -10.86
CA CYS A 266 9.91 6.00 -11.63
C CYS A 266 10.62 4.64 -11.65
N TYR A 267 10.03 3.62 -11.05
CA TYR A 267 10.39 2.25 -11.39
C TYR A 267 9.64 1.84 -12.65
N TYR A 268 10.31 1.14 -13.57
CA TYR A 268 9.64 0.48 -14.69
C TYR A 268 9.47 -1.00 -14.39
N VAL A 269 8.37 -1.56 -14.86
CA VAL A 269 7.98 -2.96 -14.63
C VAL A 269 7.68 -3.66 -15.96
N ARG A 270 7.73 -4.99 -15.98
CA ARG A 270 7.32 -5.85 -17.10
C ARG A 270 6.78 -7.20 -16.59
N GLU A 271 6.45 -8.11 -17.51
CA GLU A 271 5.84 -9.43 -17.23
C GLU A 271 4.39 -9.33 -16.73
N ASN A 272 3.97 -10.12 -15.72
CA ASN A 272 2.57 -10.46 -15.38
C ASN A 272 1.53 -9.37 -15.69
N THR A 273 0.84 -9.51 -16.83
CA THR A 273 -0.20 -8.56 -17.30
C THR A 273 -1.59 -8.87 -16.73
N SER A 274 -1.70 -9.81 -15.79
CA SER A 274 -2.93 -10.06 -15.02
C SER A 274 -2.91 -9.38 -13.65
N TYR A 275 -1.76 -8.87 -13.20
CA TYR A 275 -1.63 -8.24 -11.90
C TYR A 275 -2.50 -6.98 -11.81
N GLY A 276 -3.24 -6.82 -10.70
CA GLY A 276 -4.14 -5.69 -10.50
C GLY A 276 -5.53 -5.81 -11.14
N GLN A 277 -5.77 -6.84 -11.95
CA GLN A 277 -7.02 -7.03 -12.69
C GLN A 277 -7.97 -7.99 -11.95
N ASN A 278 -9.10 -7.48 -11.45
CA ASN A 278 -10.06 -8.28 -10.70
C ASN A 278 -10.96 -9.15 -11.60
N LEU A 279 -11.48 -10.26 -11.06
CA LEU A 279 -12.51 -11.12 -11.66
C LEU A 279 -13.62 -11.36 -10.63
N PHE A 280 -14.46 -10.36 -10.42
CA PHE A 280 -15.54 -10.45 -9.44
C PHE A 280 -16.70 -11.33 -9.92
N ILE A 281 -17.20 -12.16 -9.00
CA ILE A 281 -18.39 -13.00 -9.15
C ILE A 281 -19.27 -12.76 -7.93
N ASP A 282 -20.47 -12.21 -8.15
CA ASP A 282 -21.52 -12.19 -7.14
C ASP A 282 -22.07 -13.62 -6.96
N ASN A 283 -21.91 -14.17 -5.77
CA ASN A 283 -22.33 -15.53 -5.44
C ASN A 283 -23.86 -15.64 -5.21
N GLY A 284 -24.56 -14.50 -5.12
CA GLY A 284 -26.00 -14.45 -4.87
C GLY A 284 -26.40 -14.72 -3.42
N ASP A 285 -25.43 -14.72 -2.50
CA ASP A 285 -25.58 -15.01 -1.06
C ASP A 285 -25.00 -13.90 -0.16
N GLU A 286 -24.93 -12.67 -0.68
CA GLU A 286 -24.27 -11.51 -0.06
C GLU A 286 -22.74 -11.62 0.05
N THR A 287 -22.12 -12.54 -0.68
CA THR A 287 -20.66 -12.60 -0.86
C THR A 287 -20.24 -12.38 -2.31
N ILE A 288 -19.02 -11.87 -2.50
CA ILE A 288 -18.38 -11.66 -3.81
C ILE A 288 -17.07 -12.43 -3.81
N THR A 289 -16.87 -13.30 -4.79
CA THR A 289 -15.57 -13.94 -5.05
C THR A 289 -14.78 -13.10 -6.03
N ASP A 290 -13.52 -12.81 -5.74
CA ASP A 290 -12.56 -12.33 -6.73
C ASP A 290 -11.68 -13.51 -7.18
N GLU A 291 -11.97 -14.08 -8.35
CA GLU A 291 -11.20 -15.22 -8.85
C GLU A 291 -9.74 -14.86 -9.18
N ALA A 292 -9.42 -13.58 -9.36
CA ALA A 292 -8.06 -13.15 -9.68
C ALA A 292 -7.11 -13.26 -8.48
N THR A 293 -7.62 -12.92 -7.29
CA THR A 293 -6.90 -12.96 -6.01
C THR A 293 -7.23 -14.22 -5.19
N ASN A 294 -8.30 -14.92 -5.57
CA ASN A 294 -8.91 -16.04 -4.85
C ASN A 294 -9.39 -15.67 -3.43
N LEU A 295 -9.74 -14.40 -3.24
CA LEU A 295 -10.39 -13.90 -2.02
C LEU A 295 -11.90 -13.88 -2.18
N MET A 296 -12.61 -14.07 -1.07
CA MET A 296 -14.05 -13.84 -0.97
C MET A 296 -14.30 -12.69 0.00
N TRP A 297 -15.21 -11.81 -0.38
CA TRP A 297 -15.54 -10.59 0.33
C TRP A 297 -17.01 -10.59 0.73
N THR A 298 -17.34 -9.92 1.85
CA THR A 298 -18.72 -9.53 2.09
C THR A 298 -19.13 -8.50 1.04
N LYS A 299 -20.33 -8.63 0.48
CA LYS A 299 -20.87 -7.68 -0.50
C LYS A 299 -21.19 -6.32 0.12
N ASN A 300 -21.66 -6.33 1.36
CA ASN A 300 -22.04 -5.13 2.11
C ASN A 300 -20.99 -4.79 3.18
N ASP A 301 -20.93 -3.52 3.55
CA ASP A 301 -20.02 -2.99 4.57
C ASP A 301 -20.62 -2.94 5.98
N SER A 302 -19.82 -2.48 6.95
CA SER A 302 -20.24 -2.32 8.34
C SER A 302 -21.41 -1.35 8.52
N GLY A 303 -21.53 -0.34 7.65
CA GLY A 303 -22.65 0.61 7.56
C GLY A 303 -23.98 -0.09 7.34
N PHE A 304 -24.02 -0.98 6.34
CA PHE A 304 -25.23 -1.74 5.99
C PHE A 304 -25.72 -2.59 7.16
N TYR A 305 -24.80 -3.27 7.85
CA TYR A 305 -25.10 -4.13 8.99
C TYR A 305 -25.28 -3.37 10.31
N LYS A 306 -25.08 -2.04 10.33
CA LYS A 306 -25.12 -1.21 11.54
C LYS A 306 -24.19 -1.77 12.62
N ALA A 307 -22.99 -2.14 12.21
CA ALA A 307 -21.96 -2.66 13.10
C ALA A 307 -21.52 -1.59 14.13
N GLY A 308 -20.69 -2.04 15.08
CA GLY A 308 -20.13 -1.17 16.12
C GLY A 308 -21.07 -0.90 17.29
N THR A 309 -20.53 -0.21 18.28
CA THR A 309 -21.26 0.13 19.52
C THR A 309 -22.37 1.15 19.26
N LEU A 310 -22.14 2.09 18.32
CA LEU A 310 -23.09 3.15 17.97
C LEU A 310 -24.23 2.70 17.05
N LYS A 311 -24.11 1.50 16.45
CA LYS A 311 -25.10 0.93 15.52
C LYS A 311 -25.36 1.80 14.29
N ASP A 312 -24.31 2.46 13.81
CA ASP A 312 -24.27 3.25 12.58
C ASP A 312 -23.21 2.75 11.58
N GLY A 313 -22.48 1.68 11.93
CA GLY A 313 -21.43 1.08 11.12
C GLY A 313 -20.05 1.72 11.26
N THR A 314 -19.93 2.77 12.07
CA THR A 314 -18.63 3.30 12.46
C THR A 314 -17.98 2.40 13.51
N LEU A 315 -16.68 2.18 13.35
CA LEU A 315 -15.88 1.25 14.14
C LEU A 315 -14.53 1.90 14.39
N ASN A 316 -14.08 1.95 15.65
CA ASN A 316 -12.65 2.09 15.90
C ASN A 316 -11.92 0.79 15.51
N TRP A 317 -10.58 0.80 15.52
CA TRP A 317 -9.81 -0.33 15.01
C TRP A 317 -10.01 -1.62 15.82
N GLU A 318 -10.07 -1.52 17.16
CA GLU A 318 -10.35 -2.66 18.05
C GLU A 318 -11.77 -3.21 17.83
N GLU A 319 -12.75 -2.33 17.66
CA GLU A 319 -14.14 -2.72 17.35
C GLU A 319 -14.24 -3.43 15.99
N ALA A 320 -13.49 -2.99 14.97
CA ALA A 320 -13.47 -3.65 13.67
C ALA A 320 -12.92 -5.09 13.75
N LEU A 321 -11.82 -5.28 14.47
CA LEU A 321 -11.26 -6.61 14.75
C LEU A 321 -12.23 -7.48 15.55
N ASN A 322 -12.88 -6.93 16.58
CA ASN A 322 -13.86 -7.65 17.37
C ASN A 322 -15.12 -8.00 16.56
N TRP A 323 -15.60 -7.11 15.67
CA TRP A 323 -16.77 -7.38 14.83
C TRP A 323 -16.56 -8.60 13.92
N VAL A 324 -15.36 -8.76 13.37
CA VAL A 324 -14.99 -9.96 12.61
C VAL A 324 -15.01 -11.23 13.47
N GLN A 325 -14.55 -11.14 14.72
CA GLN A 325 -14.64 -12.27 15.67
C GLN A 325 -16.11 -12.65 15.94
N GLU A 326 -16.99 -11.66 16.10
CA GLU A 326 -18.43 -11.87 16.25
C GLU A 326 -19.07 -12.51 15.01
N MET A 327 -18.72 -12.06 13.80
CA MET A 327 -19.16 -12.66 12.54
C MET A 327 -18.80 -14.15 12.49
N ASN A 328 -17.56 -14.48 12.86
CA ASN A 328 -17.08 -15.86 12.86
C ASN A 328 -17.79 -16.73 13.90
N ALA A 329 -18.02 -16.21 15.10
CA ALA A 329 -18.77 -16.91 16.14
C ALA A 329 -20.23 -17.21 15.72
N GLN A 330 -20.80 -16.37 14.84
CA GLN A 330 -22.17 -16.49 14.36
C GLN A 330 -22.31 -17.31 13.08
N ASN A 331 -21.22 -17.83 12.52
CA ASN A 331 -21.19 -18.46 11.20
C ASN A 331 -21.84 -17.54 10.12
N PHE A 332 -21.43 -16.27 10.15
CA PHE A 332 -21.99 -15.19 9.35
C PHE A 332 -21.92 -15.51 7.84
N LEU A 333 -23.07 -15.36 7.16
CA LEU A 333 -23.26 -15.74 5.75
C LEU A 333 -22.89 -17.21 5.44
N GLY A 334 -22.89 -18.09 6.44
CA GLY A 334 -22.52 -19.49 6.27
C GLY A 334 -21.04 -19.80 6.51
N TYR A 335 -20.22 -18.78 6.82
CA TYR A 335 -18.76 -18.90 6.97
C TYR A 335 -18.30 -18.47 8.36
N SER A 336 -17.14 -18.98 8.80
CA SER A 336 -16.59 -18.74 10.15
C SER A 336 -15.10 -18.41 10.15
N ASP A 337 -14.57 -18.02 8.99
CA ASP A 337 -13.17 -17.73 8.70
C ASP A 337 -12.99 -16.33 8.10
N TRP A 338 -13.94 -15.43 8.34
CA TRP A 338 -13.81 -14.01 8.02
C TRP A 338 -12.61 -13.39 8.73
N ARG A 339 -11.96 -12.44 8.07
CA ARG A 339 -10.87 -11.65 8.64
C ARG A 339 -10.96 -10.21 8.17
N LEU A 340 -10.43 -9.28 8.97
CA LEU A 340 -10.20 -7.92 8.49
C LEU A 340 -9.03 -7.98 7.48
N PRO A 341 -9.21 -7.51 6.24
CA PRO A 341 -8.17 -7.62 5.22
C PRO A 341 -6.93 -6.84 5.65
N ASN A 342 -5.74 -7.30 5.29
CA ASN A 342 -4.57 -6.44 5.37
C ASN A 342 -4.67 -5.33 4.30
N ILE A 343 -3.80 -4.32 4.39
CA ILE A 343 -3.95 -3.14 3.54
C ILE A 343 -3.74 -3.43 2.05
N LYS A 344 -2.92 -4.42 1.68
CA LYS A 344 -2.72 -4.83 0.29
C LYS A 344 -3.92 -5.57 -0.28
N GLU A 345 -4.59 -6.36 0.55
CA GLU A 345 -5.86 -7.02 0.17
C GLU A 345 -6.98 -6.01 0.02
N LEU A 346 -7.10 -5.06 0.95
CA LEU A 346 -8.09 -4.00 0.84
C LEU A 346 -7.84 -3.09 -0.37
N HIS A 347 -6.58 -2.85 -0.72
CA HIS A 347 -6.21 -2.11 -1.94
C HIS A 347 -6.61 -2.86 -3.22
N SER A 348 -6.62 -4.19 -3.19
CA SER A 348 -6.88 -5.01 -4.37
C SER A 348 -8.26 -4.78 -5.00
N ILE A 349 -9.24 -4.36 -4.19
CA ILE A 349 -10.63 -4.09 -4.63
C ILE A 349 -10.90 -2.63 -5.01
N VAL A 350 -9.90 -1.75 -4.92
CA VAL A 350 -10.05 -0.35 -5.34
C VAL A 350 -10.18 -0.26 -6.86
N ASP A 351 -11.16 0.52 -7.30
CA ASP A 351 -11.39 0.89 -8.70
C ASP A 351 -11.01 2.36 -8.90
N TYR A 352 -9.83 2.59 -9.45
CA TYR A 352 -9.28 3.92 -9.71
C TYR A 352 -9.97 4.67 -10.86
N THR A 353 -10.84 4.00 -11.63
CA THR A 353 -11.65 4.67 -12.66
C THR A 353 -12.89 5.36 -12.09
N LYS A 354 -13.16 5.18 -10.80
CA LYS A 354 -14.33 5.71 -10.09
C LYS A 354 -13.94 6.67 -8.97
N SER A 355 -14.82 7.63 -8.72
CA SER A 355 -14.69 8.55 -7.58
C SER A 355 -16.04 9.15 -7.17
N PRO A 356 -16.18 9.67 -5.93
CA PRO A 356 -17.42 10.30 -5.49
C PRO A 356 -17.80 11.52 -6.33
N LYS A 357 -16.85 12.13 -7.04
CA LYS A 357 -17.12 13.21 -7.99
C LYS A 357 -17.87 12.72 -9.23
N THR A 358 -17.80 11.43 -9.55
CA THR A 358 -18.68 10.72 -10.50
C THR A 358 -19.86 10.03 -9.82
N ILE A 359 -20.16 10.36 -8.56
CA ILE A 359 -21.28 9.86 -7.74
C ILE A 359 -21.17 8.35 -7.40
N THR A 360 -19.95 7.80 -7.44
CA THR A 360 -19.70 6.39 -7.13
C THR A 360 -18.51 6.24 -6.18
N PRO A 361 -18.51 5.28 -5.25
CA PRO A 361 -17.30 4.97 -4.49
C PRO A 361 -16.22 4.37 -5.42
N ALA A 362 -14.95 4.46 -5.02
CA ALA A 362 -13.82 3.89 -5.76
C ALA A 362 -13.72 2.36 -5.66
N ILE A 363 -14.79 1.64 -6.04
CA ILE A 363 -14.91 0.17 -6.00
C ILE A 363 -15.89 -0.33 -7.09
N SER A 364 -15.84 -1.63 -7.43
CA SER A 364 -16.83 -2.24 -8.32
C SER A 364 -18.27 -2.01 -7.82
N GLU A 365 -19.21 -1.88 -8.75
CA GLU A 365 -20.64 -1.71 -8.45
C GLU A 365 -21.27 -2.99 -7.88
N ASP A 366 -20.55 -4.11 -7.93
CA ASP A 366 -20.93 -5.33 -7.24
C ASP A 366 -20.97 -5.12 -5.71
N PHE A 367 -20.12 -4.24 -5.17
CA PHE A 367 -20.07 -3.96 -3.74
C PHE A 367 -21.06 -2.87 -3.33
N THR A 368 -21.61 -2.99 -2.14
CA THR A 368 -22.42 -1.96 -1.50
C THR A 368 -21.58 -1.16 -0.51
N CYS A 369 -21.29 0.09 -0.87
CA CYS A 369 -20.76 1.08 0.07
C CYS A 369 -21.89 1.92 0.64
N THR A 370 -22.00 1.97 1.96
CA THR A 370 -22.99 2.79 2.67
C THR A 370 -22.66 4.27 2.44
N PRO A 371 -23.60 5.07 1.88
CA PRO A 371 -23.43 6.52 1.79
C PRO A 371 -23.36 7.15 3.18
N ILE A 372 -22.51 8.14 3.33
CA ILE A 372 -22.34 8.90 4.57
C ILE A 372 -22.48 10.40 4.31
N ILE A 373 -22.64 11.15 5.39
CA ILE A 373 -22.33 12.58 5.39
C ILE A 373 -20.94 12.73 5.99
N ASN A 374 -19.97 13.18 5.20
CA ASN A 374 -18.62 13.40 5.70
C ASN A 374 -18.58 14.55 6.70
N ALA A 375 -17.43 14.75 7.34
CA ALA A 375 -17.34 15.68 8.42
C ALA A 375 -17.35 17.17 7.99
N PHE A 376 -17.42 17.43 6.67
CA PHE A 376 -17.66 18.73 6.07
C PHE A 376 -19.12 18.91 5.59
N ASN A 377 -20.02 18.02 6.01
CA ASN A 377 -21.45 18.03 5.68
C ASN A 377 -21.72 17.88 4.18
N GLN A 378 -20.99 16.97 3.52
CA GLN A 378 -21.16 16.62 2.11
C GLN A 378 -21.49 15.13 1.97
N ASP A 379 -22.30 14.77 0.97
CA ASP A 379 -22.54 13.38 0.59
C ASP A 379 -21.23 12.73 0.17
N ASP A 380 -20.89 11.58 0.73
CA ASP A 380 -19.62 10.89 0.51
C ASP A 380 -19.73 9.40 0.81
N PHE A 381 -18.61 8.68 0.73
CA PHE A 381 -18.48 7.28 1.13
C PHE A 381 -17.40 7.10 2.20
N GLY A 382 -17.42 5.92 2.83
CA GLY A 382 -16.58 5.60 3.98
C GLY A 382 -15.08 5.46 3.68
N TYR A 383 -14.30 5.47 4.76
CA TYR A 383 -12.93 4.99 4.81
C TYR A 383 -12.95 3.62 5.49
N TYR A 384 -12.18 2.67 4.98
CA TYR A 384 -12.30 1.27 5.36
C TYR A 384 -11.01 0.82 6.02
N TRP A 385 -11.10 0.37 7.27
CA TRP A 385 -9.95 -0.13 8.01
C TRP A 385 -9.33 -1.35 7.33
N SER A 386 -8.01 -1.38 7.34
CA SER A 386 -7.26 -2.63 7.22
C SER A 386 -6.85 -3.14 8.61
N SER A 387 -6.37 -4.37 8.64
CA SER A 387 -5.73 -4.97 9.81
C SER A 387 -4.27 -4.55 10.00
N THR A 388 -3.73 -3.71 9.12
CA THR A 388 -2.32 -3.29 9.10
C THR A 388 -2.08 -2.03 9.93
N THR A 389 -1.11 -2.05 10.84
CA THR A 389 -0.63 -0.87 11.57
C THR A 389 0.28 -0.03 10.69
N HIS A 390 0.20 1.31 10.80
CA HIS A 390 1.13 2.23 10.17
C HIS A 390 1.85 3.06 11.23
N ASP A 391 3.15 2.78 11.42
CA ASP A 391 3.93 3.43 12.47
C ASP A 391 4.68 4.66 11.94
N ASP A 392 4.02 5.81 12.05
CA ASP A 392 4.55 7.10 11.60
C ASP A 392 4.55 8.13 12.73
N THR A 393 5.73 8.30 13.35
CA THR A 393 5.89 9.31 14.39
C THR A 393 6.29 10.70 13.86
N ALA A 394 6.39 10.87 12.54
CA ALA A 394 6.54 12.19 11.93
C ALA A 394 5.17 12.89 11.85
N ALA A 395 4.10 12.12 11.62
CA ALA A 395 2.73 12.61 11.60
C ALA A 395 2.03 12.56 12.98
N SER A 396 2.43 11.64 13.88
CA SER A 396 1.86 11.53 15.23
C SER A 396 2.95 11.50 16.31
N PRO A 397 2.76 12.10 17.50
CA PRO A 397 3.76 11.97 18.57
C PRO A 397 3.71 10.63 19.32
N VAL A 398 2.75 9.76 19.02
CA VAL A 398 2.55 8.47 19.73
C VAL A 398 2.89 7.33 18.79
N GLU A 399 3.82 6.46 19.21
CA GLU A 399 4.20 5.27 18.44
C GLU A 399 3.04 4.27 18.33
N TYR A 400 3.01 3.54 17.20
CA TYR A 400 2.09 2.42 16.93
C TYR A 400 0.61 2.77 16.95
N ASN A 401 0.25 4.05 17.04
CA ASN A 401 -1.10 4.46 17.34
C ASN A 401 -2.03 4.49 16.13
N ALA A 402 -1.50 4.38 14.91
CA ALA A 402 -2.28 4.49 13.69
C ALA A 402 -2.40 3.14 12.97
N ALA A 403 -3.55 2.93 12.33
CA ALA A 403 -3.78 1.81 11.42
C ALA A 403 -4.03 2.34 10.00
N SER A 404 -3.66 1.56 8.99
CA SER A 404 -3.89 1.92 7.61
C SER A 404 -5.35 1.69 7.20
N TYR A 405 -5.83 2.53 6.30
CA TYR A 405 -7.14 2.38 5.66
C TYR A 405 -7.08 2.79 4.19
N MET A 406 -8.06 2.30 3.41
CA MET A 406 -8.31 2.78 2.05
C MET A 406 -9.48 3.76 2.03
N VAL A 407 -9.34 4.82 1.24
CA VAL A 407 -10.37 5.85 1.04
C VAL A 407 -11.22 5.49 -0.17
N PHE A 408 -12.45 4.99 0.04
CA PHE A 408 -13.38 4.73 -1.07
C PHE A 408 -14.26 5.95 -1.40
N GLY A 409 -14.47 6.82 -0.40
CA GLY A 409 -15.00 8.17 -0.56
C GLY A 409 -13.94 9.19 -0.99
N SER A 410 -14.15 10.45 -0.64
CA SER A 410 -13.26 11.56 -1.00
C SER A 410 -12.19 11.74 0.08
N ALA A 411 -10.93 11.94 -0.31
CA ALA A 411 -9.83 12.15 0.64
C ALA A 411 -9.77 13.63 1.02
N MET A 412 -10.72 14.05 1.85
CA MET A 412 -10.95 15.46 2.15
C MET A 412 -9.86 16.05 3.05
N GLY A 413 -9.62 17.35 2.89
CA GLY A 413 -8.75 18.15 3.74
C GLY A 413 -9.10 19.63 3.65
N SER A 414 -8.29 20.49 4.26
CA SER A 414 -8.43 21.94 4.21
C SER A 414 -7.12 22.63 3.90
N MET A 415 -7.06 23.26 2.73
CA MET A 415 -5.91 24.03 2.28
C MET A 415 -6.32 25.47 2.07
N HIS A 416 -5.56 26.40 2.67
CA HIS A 416 -5.86 27.84 2.59
C HIS A 416 -7.30 28.21 2.99
N ASN A 417 -7.87 27.50 3.97
CA ASN A 417 -9.27 27.60 4.45
C ASN A 417 -10.34 27.16 3.42
N GLU A 418 -9.94 26.46 2.36
CA GLU A 418 -10.85 25.83 1.40
C GLU A 418 -10.90 24.33 1.64
N ILE A 419 -12.11 23.78 1.67
CA ILE A 419 -12.34 22.34 1.75
C ILE A 419 -12.12 21.74 0.37
N VAL A 420 -11.18 20.80 0.28
CA VAL A 420 -10.74 20.20 -0.99
C VAL A 420 -10.63 18.70 -0.84
N ASP A 421 -10.78 17.99 -1.95
CA ASP A 421 -10.25 16.63 -2.08
C ASP A 421 -8.72 16.74 -2.22
N ALA A 422 -8.00 16.39 -1.15
CA ALA A 422 -6.56 16.60 -1.04
C ALA A 422 -5.78 15.51 -1.79
N HIS A 423 -6.29 14.28 -1.81
CA HIS A 423 -5.53 13.11 -2.24
C HIS A 423 -6.29 12.14 -3.17
N GLY A 424 -7.59 12.33 -3.39
CA GLY A 424 -8.40 11.49 -4.27
C GLY A 424 -8.89 10.19 -3.61
N SER A 425 -10.02 9.68 -4.12
CA SER A 425 -10.54 8.36 -3.79
C SER A 425 -9.62 7.27 -4.33
N GLY A 426 -9.31 6.27 -3.51
CA GLY A 426 -8.29 5.24 -3.77
C GLY A 426 -6.93 5.55 -3.12
N SER A 427 -6.81 6.67 -2.37
CA SER A 427 -5.65 6.91 -1.52
C SER A 427 -5.63 5.95 -0.32
N GLN A 428 -4.40 5.68 0.14
CA GLN A 428 -4.14 4.90 1.35
C GLN A 428 -3.56 5.85 2.39
N LYS A 429 -4.21 5.90 3.54
CA LYS A 429 -3.83 6.77 4.65
C LYS A 429 -3.81 5.95 5.94
N SER A 430 -3.67 6.64 7.06
CA SER A 430 -3.67 6.03 8.37
C SER A 430 -4.15 7.03 9.41
N ASP A 431 -5.01 6.57 10.30
CA ASP A 431 -5.60 7.38 11.37
C ASP A 431 -5.36 6.67 12.71
N PRO A 432 -5.40 7.41 13.83
CA PRO A 432 -5.34 6.82 15.15
C PRO A 432 -6.38 5.70 15.34
N LYS A 433 -5.95 4.56 15.91
CA LYS A 433 -6.76 3.36 16.14
C LYS A 433 -7.95 3.58 17.08
N THR A 434 -7.89 4.64 17.88
CA THR A 434 -8.90 5.03 18.85
C THR A 434 -8.99 6.54 18.95
N GLY A 435 -10.13 7.04 19.43
CA GLY A 435 -10.36 8.47 19.62
C GLY A 435 -11.83 8.82 19.48
N SER A 436 -12.08 10.12 19.43
CA SER A 436 -13.38 10.68 19.07
C SER A 436 -13.16 11.84 18.12
N ARG A 437 -14.24 12.24 17.44
CA ARG A 437 -14.23 13.39 16.55
C ARG A 437 -13.81 14.70 17.22
N GLU A 438 -14.00 14.82 18.53
CA GLU A 438 -13.56 15.99 19.31
C GLU A 438 -12.03 16.05 19.45
N ASN A 439 -11.37 14.88 19.46
CA ASN A 439 -9.90 14.78 19.51
C ASN A 439 -9.25 15.07 18.16
N TYR A 440 -9.99 14.81 17.07
CA TYR A 440 -9.53 14.92 15.68
C TYR A 440 -10.55 15.71 14.84
N PRO A 441 -10.67 17.03 15.07
CA PRO A 441 -11.61 17.87 14.31
C PRO A 441 -11.19 17.92 12.85
N ALA A 442 -12.11 18.03 11.89
CA ALA A 442 -11.79 18.43 10.52
C ALA A 442 -12.42 19.80 10.23
N PRO A 443 -11.61 20.78 9.77
CA PRO A 443 -10.20 20.61 9.45
C PRO A 443 -9.32 20.47 10.70
N ASP A 444 -8.41 19.49 10.69
CA ASP A 444 -7.41 19.33 11.75
C ASP A 444 -6.23 20.24 11.39
N ILE A 445 -6.06 21.34 12.10
CA ILE A 445 -4.95 22.27 11.84
C ILE A 445 -3.57 21.64 12.06
N MET A 446 -3.50 20.50 12.76
CA MET A 446 -2.27 19.76 13.01
C MET A 446 -2.02 18.67 11.97
N ALA A 447 -3.04 18.27 11.22
CA ALA A 447 -2.87 17.31 10.14
C ALA A 447 -2.22 17.98 8.91
N PRO A 448 -1.30 17.29 8.21
CA PRO A 448 -0.83 17.73 6.90
C PRO A 448 -2.03 18.03 5.98
N GLN A 449 -2.01 19.17 5.28
CA GLN A 449 -3.10 19.62 4.39
C GLN A 449 -4.50 19.73 5.06
N GLY A 450 -4.58 19.77 6.40
CA GLY A 450 -5.86 19.82 7.10
C GLY A 450 -6.71 18.56 6.91
N ASP A 451 -6.05 17.43 6.63
CA ASP A 451 -6.64 16.14 6.31
C ASP A 451 -7.76 15.74 7.28
N GLU A 452 -8.86 15.21 6.72
CA GLU A 452 -9.91 14.57 7.50
C GLU A 452 -9.37 13.28 8.12
N GLN A 453 -9.54 13.17 9.45
CA GLN A 453 -9.38 11.94 10.22
C GLN A 453 -10.76 11.48 10.69
N ARG A 454 -11.07 10.19 10.58
CA ARG A 454 -12.41 9.65 10.84
C ARG A 454 -12.48 8.70 12.03
#